data_AF-A0A3D0VF03-F1
#
_entry.id   AF-A0A3D0VF03-F1
#
_cell.length_a   1.000
_cell.length_b   1.000
_cell.length_c   1.000
_cell.angle_alpha   90.00
_cell.angle_beta   90.00
_cell.angle_gamma   90.00
#
_symmetry.space_group_name_H-M   'P 1'
#
loop_
_entity.id
_entity.type
_entity.pdbx_description
1 polymer ?
#
loop_
_entity_poly.entity_id
_entity_poly.type
_entity_poly.pdbx_seq_one_letter_code
_entity_poly.pdbx_strand_id
1 'polypeptide(L)'
;ERFKEDVVQDFIDEYAAGRTPNPCMRCNERIKFAALLEKAIALGFDAVCTGHYAKVIKDADGNPELHRAADWAKDQSYVLGVLTHEQLKHSMFPLADTPSKAEVRAEAERRGLSVANKPDSHDICFIPDGDTAGWLAEKIEMTTGDIVDEAGSKVGEHPGANAFTVGQRR
;
A
#
# COMPACT_ATOMS: atom_id res chain seq x y z
N GLU A 1 13.06 -9.03 -9.90
CA GLU A 1 13.18 -10.22 -9.02
C GLU A 1 12.69 -9.90 -7.62
N ARG A 2 13.35 -9.01 -6.86
CA ARG A 2 12.94 -8.61 -5.49
C ARG A 2 11.45 -8.31 -5.29
N PHE A 3 10.79 -7.57 -6.19
CA PHE A 3 9.34 -7.32 -6.06
C PHE A 3 8.48 -8.59 -6.09
N LYS A 4 8.84 -9.56 -6.94
CA LYS A 4 8.11 -10.82 -7.05
C LYS A 4 8.29 -11.65 -5.78
N GLU A 5 9.50 -11.72 -5.26
CA GLU A 5 9.84 -12.50 -4.07
C GLU A 5 9.34 -11.83 -2.78
N ASP A 6 9.71 -10.57 -2.55
CA ASP A 6 9.48 -9.90 -1.27
C ASP A 6 8.06 -9.36 -1.08
N VAL A 7 7.26 -9.27 -2.14
CA VAL A 7 5.91 -8.69 -2.10
C VAL A 7 4.87 -9.65 -2.63
N VAL A 8 5.05 -10.18 -3.84
CA VAL A 8 4.03 -11.03 -4.47
C VAL A 8 4.01 -12.42 -3.82
N GLN A 9 5.17 -13.04 -3.58
CA GLN A 9 5.22 -14.34 -2.92
C GLN A 9 4.80 -14.25 -1.45
N ASP A 10 5.27 -13.25 -0.70
CA ASP A 10 4.81 -12.97 0.67
C ASP A 10 3.28 -12.85 0.73
N PHE A 11 2.67 -12.13 -0.21
CA PHE A 11 1.23 -12.00 -0.31
C PHE A 11 0.52 -13.36 -0.52
N ILE A 12 1.04 -14.21 -1.40
CA ILE A 12 0.49 -15.54 -1.66
C ILE A 12 0.62 -16.42 -0.40
N ASP A 13 1.78 -16.43 0.23
CA ASP A 13 2.10 -17.28 1.38
C ASP A 13 1.26 -16.90 2.62
N GLU A 14 1.06 -15.60 2.84
CA GLU A 14 0.20 -15.07 3.90
C GLU A 14 -1.27 -15.49 3.70
N TYR A 15 -1.77 -15.38 2.46
CA TYR A 15 -3.10 -15.88 2.13
C TYR A 15 -3.21 -17.38 2.30
N ALA A 16 -2.24 -18.17 1.80
CA ALA A 16 -2.22 -19.63 1.98
C ALA A 16 -2.25 -20.04 3.46
N ALA A 17 -1.67 -19.22 4.34
CA ALA A 17 -1.69 -19.42 5.78
C ALA A 17 -2.93 -18.82 6.49
N GLY A 18 -3.96 -18.41 5.75
CA GLY A 18 -5.24 -17.93 6.28
C GLY A 18 -5.21 -16.50 6.83
N ARG A 19 -4.25 -15.67 6.41
CA ARG A 19 -4.13 -14.27 6.83
C ARG A 19 -4.48 -13.33 5.67
N THR A 20 -4.86 -12.09 6.01
CA THR A 20 -5.10 -11.02 5.03
C THR A 20 -3.93 -10.03 5.04
N PRO A 21 -2.93 -10.18 4.16
CA PRO A 21 -1.76 -9.30 4.10
C PRO A 21 -2.07 -7.93 3.50
N ASN A 22 -1.22 -6.94 3.81
CA ASN A 22 -1.20 -5.65 3.13
C ASN A 22 0.06 -5.55 2.23
N PRO A 23 -0.04 -5.79 0.92
CA PRO A 23 1.13 -5.80 0.04
C PRO A 23 1.75 -4.41 -0.15
N CYS A 24 0.98 -3.33 0.03
CA CYS A 24 1.50 -1.96 -0.06
C CYS A 24 2.46 -1.63 1.08
N MET A 25 2.17 -2.10 2.30
CA MET A 25 3.08 -2.00 3.45
C MET A 25 4.41 -2.68 3.15
N ARG A 26 4.37 -3.96 2.72
CA ARG A 26 5.56 -4.73 2.35
C ARG A 26 6.35 -4.11 1.21
N CYS A 27 5.64 -3.58 0.21
CA CYS A 27 6.26 -2.89 -0.93
C CYS A 27 7.01 -1.63 -0.49
N ASN A 28 6.43 -0.79 0.37
CA ASN A 28 7.13 0.39 0.91
C ASN A 28 8.31 0.00 1.80
N GLU A 29 8.13 -1.01 2.66
CA GLU A 29 9.15 -1.54 3.56
C GLU A 29 10.39 -2.04 2.80
N ARG A 30 10.21 -2.83 1.74
CA ARG A 30 11.30 -3.62 1.15
C ARG A 30 11.74 -3.18 -0.24
N ILE A 31 10.84 -2.59 -1.04
CA ILE A 31 11.05 -2.40 -2.48
C ILE A 31 10.98 -0.93 -2.87
N LYS A 32 9.77 -0.37 -2.91
CA LYS A 32 9.49 0.92 -3.56
C LYS A 32 10.25 2.05 -2.91
N PHE A 33 10.25 2.08 -1.58
CA PHE A 33 10.88 3.17 -0.86
C PHE A 33 12.32 2.83 -0.48
N ALA A 34 12.52 1.70 0.20
CA ALA A 34 13.84 1.30 0.67
C ALA A 34 14.88 1.15 -0.44
N ALA A 35 14.59 0.36 -1.50
CA ALA A 35 15.57 0.12 -2.55
C ALA A 35 15.79 1.34 -3.47
N LEU A 36 14.73 2.13 -3.71
CA LEU A 36 14.85 3.39 -4.45
C LEU A 36 15.72 4.39 -3.67
N LEU A 37 15.47 4.52 -2.37
CA LEU A 37 16.22 5.41 -1.51
C LEU A 37 17.69 5.00 -1.42
N GLU A 38 17.96 3.73 -1.14
CA GLU A 38 19.33 3.19 -1.08
C GLU A 38 20.10 3.51 -2.37
N LYS A 39 19.46 3.28 -3.54
CA LYS A 39 20.05 3.62 -4.83
C LYS A 39 20.26 5.12 -5.01
N ALA A 40 19.32 5.96 -4.58
CA ALA A 40 19.45 7.41 -4.69
C ALA A 40 20.61 7.95 -3.85
N ILE A 41 20.74 7.48 -2.60
CA ILE A 41 21.86 7.84 -1.72
C ILE A 41 23.19 7.36 -2.32
N ALA A 42 23.25 6.12 -2.85
CA ALA A 42 24.45 5.60 -3.50
C ALA A 42 24.86 6.41 -4.75
N LEU A 43 23.91 7.06 -5.42
CA LEU A 43 24.16 7.95 -6.55
C LEU A 43 24.50 9.39 -6.13
N GLY A 44 24.52 9.70 -4.83
CA GLY A 44 24.87 11.01 -4.29
C GLY A 44 23.69 11.99 -4.22
N PHE A 45 22.45 11.53 -4.31
CA PHE A 45 21.29 12.38 -4.06
C PHE A 45 21.04 12.55 -2.56
N ASP A 46 20.55 13.73 -2.15
CA ASP A 46 20.23 14.02 -0.75
C ASP A 46 18.95 13.33 -0.27
N ALA A 47 17.97 13.14 -1.17
CA ALA A 47 16.66 12.62 -0.82
C ALA A 47 15.90 12.06 -2.03
N VAL A 48 14.85 11.27 -1.74
CA VAL A 48 13.85 10.80 -2.70
C VAL A 48 12.53 11.54 -2.49
N CYS A 49 11.98 12.07 -3.58
CA CYS A 49 10.68 12.71 -3.62
C CYS A 49 9.63 11.76 -4.20
N THR A 50 8.52 11.57 -3.50
CA THR A 50 7.40 10.74 -3.98
C THR A 50 6.07 11.47 -3.83
N GLY A 51 5.09 11.10 -4.65
CA GLY A 51 3.73 11.68 -4.59
C GLY A 51 2.87 11.15 -3.43
N HIS A 52 3.46 10.68 -2.33
CA HIS A 52 2.69 10.24 -1.17
C HIS A 52 2.11 11.44 -0.41
N TYR A 53 0.89 11.29 0.07
CA TYR A 53 0.23 12.23 0.96
C TYR A 53 0.56 11.83 2.40
N ALA A 54 1.71 12.30 2.88
CA ALA A 54 2.13 12.19 4.27
C ALA A 54 3.10 13.33 4.57
N LYS A 55 3.33 13.66 5.84
CA LYS A 55 4.21 14.76 6.22
C LYS A 55 5.41 14.23 6.99
N VAL A 56 6.61 14.72 6.66
CA VAL A 56 7.79 14.55 7.52
C VAL A 56 8.07 15.88 8.19
N ILE A 57 8.04 15.90 9.51
CA ILE A 57 8.48 17.06 10.31
C ILE A 57 9.69 16.66 11.13
N LYS A 58 10.37 17.65 11.72
CA LYS A 58 11.42 17.39 12.70
C LYS A 58 10.89 17.72 14.09
N ASP A 59 11.21 16.86 15.05
CA ASP A 59 10.99 17.14 16.47
C ASP A 59 11.93 18.26 16.97
N ALA A 60 11.87 18.56 18.26
CA ALA A 60 12.71 19.58 18.90
C ALA A 60 14.22 19.27 18.82
N ASP A 61 14.58 17.99 18.75
CA ASP A 61 15.97 17.50 18.69
C ASP A 61 16.46 17.32 17.24
N GLY A 62 15.59 17.55 16.26
CA GLY A 62 15.88 17.43 14.83
C GLY A 62 15.64 16.04 14.23
N ASN A 63 15.07 15.09 14.99
CA ASN A 63 14.73 13.77 14.49
C ASN A 63 13.49 13.83 13.60
N PRO A 64 13.43 13.04 12.51
CA PRO A 64 12.27 13.03 11.65
C PRO A 64 11.10 12.28 12.29
N GLU A 65 9.90 12.84 12.14
CA GLU A 65 8.63 12.24 12.53
C GLU A 65 7.72 12.13 11.30
N LEU A 66 7.03 11.00 11.17
CA LEU A 66 6.00 10.80 10.15
C LEU A 66 4.63 11.21 10.70
N HIS A 67 3.98 12.12 10.00
CA HIS A 67 2.68 12.69 10.34
C HIS A 67 1.69 12.49 9.21
N ARG A 68 0.40 12.62 9.57
CA ARG A 68 -0.69 12.58 8.59
C ARG A 68 -0.61 13.77 7.63
N ALA A 69 -1.09 13.56 6.40
CA ALA A 69 -1.36 14.65 5.48
C ALA A 69 -2.53 15.53 5.93
N ALA A 70 -2.65 16.72 5.31
CA ALA A 70 -3.75 17.65 5.54
C ALA A 70 -5.12 17.08 5.11
N ASP A 71 -5.18 16.37 3.99
CA ASP A 71 -6.36 15.66 3.53
C ASP A 71 -6.42 14.24 4.13
N TRP A 72 -7.27 14.06 5.14
CA TRP A 72 -7.43 12.75 5.79
C TRP A 72 -7.94 11.66 4.85
N ALA A 73 -8.72 12.01 3.82
CA ALA A 73 -9.24 11.04 2.85
C ALA A 73 -8.16 10.51 1.89
N LYS A 74 -7.01 11.19 1.82
CA LYS A 74 -5.85 10.78 1.00
C LYS A 74 -4.63 10.45 1.82
N ASP A 75 -4.68 10.52 3.15
CA ASP A 75 -3.54 10.23 4.01
C ASP A 75 -2.96 8.84 3.74
N GLN A 76 -1.65 8.80 3.50
CA GLN A 76 -0.87 7.61 3.23
C GLN A 76 0.18 7.35 4.32
N SER A 77 0.11 8.06 5.45
CA SER A 77 1.01 7.84 6.59
C SER A 77 0.95 6.38 7.08
N TYR A 78 -0.21 5.72 7.01
CA TYR A 78 -0.38 4.32 7.38
C TYR A 78 0.58 3.39 6.61
N VAL A 79 0.62 3.50 5.27
CA VAL A 79 1.47 2.64 4.42
C VAL A 79 2.95 2.99 4.48
N LEU A 80 3.28 4.13 5.08
CA LEU A 80 4.65 4.61 5.29
C LEU A 80 5.11 4.40 6.74
N GLY A 81 4.27 3.91 7.64
CA GLY A 81 4.61 3.65 9.05
C GLY A 81 5.69 2.58 9.26
N VAL A 82 6.06 1.86 8.19
CA VAL A 82 7.18 0.90 8.15
C VAL A 82 8.54 1.55 7.93
N LEU A 83 8.58 2.85 7.59
CA LEU A 83 9.83 3.55 7.33
C LEU A 83 10.61 3.80 8.61
N THR A 84 11.91 3.56 8.55
CA THR A 84 12.85 3.86 9.63
C THR A 84 13.14 5.37 9.71
N HIS A 85 13.61 5.82 10.87
CA HIS A 85 14.06 7.21 11.05
C HIS A 85 15.08 7.62 9.97
N GLU A 86 16.04 6.75 9.64
CA GLU A 86 17.04 7.06 8.62
C GLU A 86 16.42 7.22 7.24
N GLN A 87 15.47 6.36 6.87
CA GLN A 87 14.74 6.50 5.62
C GLN A 87 13.95 7.81 5.57
N LEU A 88 13.29 8.20 6.67
CA LEU A 88 12.53 9.45 6.76
C LEU A 88 13.39 10.70 6.60
N LYS A 89 14.66 10.70 7.08
CA LYS A 89 15.59 11.85 6.88
C LYS A 89 15.80 12.19 5.41
N HIS A 90 15.75 11.18 4.55
CA HIS A 90 16.00 11.30 3.12
C HIS A 90 14.69 11.20 2.28
N SER A 91 13.55 11.48 2.90
CA SER A 91 12.22 11.42 2.27
C SER A 91 11.63 12.80 2.06
N MET A 92 11.05 13.04 0.88
CA MET A 92 10.26 14.24 0.59
C MET A 92 8.86 13.88 0.08
N PHE A 93 7.85 14.50 0.68
CA PHE A 93 6.43 14.29 0.37
C PHE A 93 5.75 15.64 0.09
N PRO A 94 5.88 16.20 -1.13
CA PRO A 94 5.44 17.56 -1.45
C PRO A 94 3.91 17.74 -1.44
N LEU A 95 3.14 16.65 -1.42
CA LEU A 95 1.67 16.70 -1.40
C LEU A 95 1.08 16.73 0.02
N ALA A 96 1.93 16.71 1.06
CA ALA A 96 1.53 16.63 2.47
C ALA A 96 0.48 17.67 2.87
N ASP A 97 0.71 18.92 2.47
CA ASP A 97 -0.10 20.07 2.87
C ASP A 97 -1.20 20.42 1.85
N THR A 98 -1.35 19.62 0.79
CA THR A 98 -2.40 19.90 -0.21
C THR A 98 -3.75 19.48 0.36
N PRO A 99 -4.74 20.39 0.43
CA PRO A 99 -6.03 20.14 1.10
C PRO A 99 -6.94 19.21 0.30
N SER A 100 -6.67 19.00 -0.99
CA SER A 100 -7.39 18.00 -1.77
C SER A 100 -6.63 17.55 -3.00
N LYS A 101 -6.97 16.35 -3.47
CA LYS A 101 -6.51 15.85 -4.76
C LYS A 101 -6.95 16.70 -5.95
N ALA A 102 -8.11 17.37 -5.86
CA ALA A 102 -8.60 18.22 -6.94
C ALA A 102 -7.62 19.36 -7.22
N GLU A 103 -6.98 19.92 -6.20
CA GLU A 103 -5.97 20.95 -6.37
C GLU A 103 -4.70 20.42 -7.04
N VAL A 104 -4.25 19.20 -6.70
CA VAL A 104 -3.13 18.55 -7.39
C VAL A 104 -3.43 18.36 -8.88
N ARG A 105 -4.65 17.97 -9.22
CA ARG A 105 -5.09 17.82 -10.63
C ARG A 105 -5.16 19.16 -11.36
N ALA A 106 -5.72 20.18 -10.72
CA ALA A 106 -5.78 21.52 -11.28
C ALA A 106 -4.38 22.11 -11.51
N GLU A 107 -3.43 21.85 -10.61
CA GLU A 107 -2.03 22.26 -10.80
C GLU A 107 -1.37 21.48 -11.96
N ALA A 108 -1.61 20.17 -12.04
CA ALA A 108 -1.12 19.36 -13.15
C ALA A 108 -1.67 19.85 -14.51
N GLU A 109 -2.95 20.21 -14.57
CA GLU A 109 -3.60 20.77 -15.75
C GLU A 109 -3.02 22.14 -16.12
N ARG A 110 -2.86 23.06 -15.15
CA ARG A 110 -2.21 24.36 -15.36
C ARG A 110 -0.80 24.24 -15.94
N ARG A 111 -0.07 23.18 -15.57
CA ARG A 111 1.27 22.87 -16.07
C ARG A 111 1.29 22.08 -17.38
N GLY A 112 0.13 21.73 -17.93
CA GLY A 112 0.03 20.93 -19.16
C GLY A 112 0.48 19.48 -18.99
N LEU A 113 0.44 18.92 -17.78
CA LEU A 113 0.81 17.53 -17.54
C LEU A 113 -0.31 16.58 -17.98
N SER A 114 0.01 15.64 -18.87
CA SER A 114 -0.95 14.66 -19.43
C SER A 114 -1.62 13.76 -18.39
N VAL A 115 -1.04 13.67 -17.19
CA VAL A 115 -1.54 12.82 -16.09
C VAL A 115 -2.64 13.49 -15.26
N ALA A 116 -3.01 14.74 -15.52
CA ALA A 116 -4.00 15.48 -14.73
C ALA A 116 -5.35 14.74 -14.61
N ASN A 117 -5.77 14.10 -15.71
CA ASN A 117 -7.05 13.37 -15.79
C ASN A 117 -6.90 11.87 -15.57
N LYS A 118 -5.70 11.37 -15.25
CA LYS A 118 -5.50 9.93 -15.02
C LYS A 118 -6.27 9.48 -13.77
N PRO A 119 -7.06 8.41 -13.84
CA PRO A 119 -7.66 7.78 -12.66
C PRO A 119 -6.60 7.32 -11.67
N ASP A 120 -6.99 7.26 -10.40
CA ASP A 120 -6.14 6.74 -9.34
C ASP A 120 -6.06 5.22 -9.41
N SER A 121 -4.91 4.69 -9.03
CA SER A 121 -4.77 3.27 -8.71
C SER A 121 -5.33 3.05 -7.31
N HIS A 122 -6.47 2.38 -7.21
CA HIS A 122 -7.08 2.02 -5.92
C HIS A 122 -6.83 0.56 -5.53
N ASP A 123 -6.43 -0.27 -6.49
CA ASP A 123 -6.21 -1.71 -6.28
C ASP A 123 -4.75 -2.08 -6.09
N ILE A 124 -4.56 -3.34 -5.67
CA ILE A 124 -3.25 -3.98 -5.55
C ILE A 124 -2.57 -3.91 -6.92
N CYS A 125 -1.38 -3.32 -6.97
CA CYS A 125 -0.73 -2.96 -8.24
C CYS A 125 -0.44 -4.14 -9.20
N PHE A 126 -0.47 -5.38 -8.71
CA PHE A 126 -0.30 -6.61 -9.50
C PHE A 126 -1.60 -7.41 -9.72
N ILE A 127 -2.75 -6.87 -9.30
CA ILE A 127 -4.11 -7.41 -9.51
C ILE A 127 -4.95 -6.30 -10.16
N PRO A 128 -4.81 -6.07 -11.48
CA PRO A 128 -5.31 -4.87 -12.14
C PRO A 128 -6.84 -4.81 -12.30
N ASP A 129 -7.52 -5.94 -12.20
CA ASP A 129 -8.98 -6.07 -12.26
C ASP A 129 -9.65 -6.02 -10.87
N GLY A 130 -8.84 -6.02 -9.80
CA GLY A 130 -9.29 -6.04 -8.42
C GLY A 130 -9.81 -7.41 -7.94
N ASP A 131 -9.85 -8.44 -8.80
CA ASP A 131 -10.35 -9.77 -8.43
C ASP A 131 -9.30 -10.56 -7.65
N THR A 132 -9.13 -10.20 -6.38
CA THR A 132 -8.15 -10.84 -5.50
C THR A 132 -8.48 -12.33 -5.30
N ALA A 133 -9.77 -12.68 -5.19
CA ALA A 133 -10.18 -14.07 -4.97
C ALA A 133 -9.89 -14.95 -6.21
N GLY A 134 -10.25 -14.49 -7.40
CA GLY A 134 -9.91 -15.17 -8.65
C GLY A 134 -8.41 -15.26 -8.86
N TRP A 135 -7.68 -14.17 -8.60
CA TRP A 135 -6.22 -14.16 -8.71
C TRP A 135 -5.53 -15.13 -7.75
N LEU A 136 -6.05 -15.29 -6.53
CA LEU A 136 -5.56 -16.26 -5.55
C LEU A 136 -5.89 -17.71 -5.97
N ALA A 137 -7.08 -17.96 -6.52
CA ALA A 137 -7.50 -19.31 -6.93
C ALA A 137 -6.58 -19.93 -8.00
N GLU A 138 -5.87 -19.11 -8.78
CA GLU A 138 -4.84 -19.58 -9.73
C GLU A 138 -3.52 -20.00 -9.09
N LYS A 139 -3.29 -19.66 -7.80
CA LYS A 139 -1.97 -19.67 -7.15
C LYS A 139 -1.93 -20.46 -5.85
N ILE A 140 -3.08 -20.58 -5.17
CA ILE A 140 -3.24 -21.37 -3.95
C ILE A 140 -4.34 -22.40 -4.15
N GLU A 141 -4.19 -23.54 -3.48
CA GLU A 141 -5.23 -24.56 -3.47
C GLU A 141 -6.43 -24.06 -2.66
N MET A 142 -7.58 -23.97 -3.32
CA MET A 142 -8.84 -23.55 -2.71
C MET A 142 -9.60 -24.78 -2.23
N THR A 143 -9.71 -24.93 -0.91
CA THR A 143 -10.44 -26.04 -0.28
C THR A 143 -11.85 -25.60 0.11
N THR A 144 -12.87 -26.22 -0.49
CA THR A 144 -14.26 -26.01 -0.09
C THR A 144 -14.49 -26.42 1.36
N GLY A 145 -15.35 -25.67 2.05
CA GLY A 145 -15.65 -25.89 3.46
C GLY A 145 -17.00 -25.32 3.87
N ASP A 146 -17.44 -25.68 5.07
CA ASP A 146 -18.70 -25.23 5.63
C ASP A 146 -18.58 -23.80 6.20
N ILE A 147 -19.57 -22.97 5.93
CA ILE A 147 -19.78 -21.72 6.66
C ILE A 147 -20.67 -22.06 7.85
N VAL A 148 -20.20 -21.74 9.06
CA VAL A 148 -20.92 -22.00 10.30
C VAL A 148 -21.26 -20.71 11.03
N ASP A 149 -22.36 -20.72 11.77
CA ASP A 149 -22.70 -19.64 12.71
C ASP A 149 -21.93 -19.77 14.04
N GLU A 150 -22.15 -18.83 14.96
CA GLU A 150 -21.51 -18.82 16.29
C GLU A 150 -21.86 -20.07 17.13
N ALA A 151 -22.97 -20.75 16.84
CA ALA A 151 -23.37 -22.00 17.49
C ALA A 151 -22.80 -23.25 16.80
N GLY A 152 -22.07 -23.08 15.70
CA GLY A 152 -21.50 -24.17 14.90
C GLY A 152 -22.49 -24.80 13.92
N SER A 153 -23.67 -24.23 13.74
CA SER A 153 -24.65 -24.72 12.76
C SER A 153 -24.21 -24.33 11.36
N LYS A 154 -24.20 -25.29 10.42
CA LYS A 154 -23.91 -25.01 9.01
C LYS A 154 -24.98 -24.09 8.42
N VAL A 155 -24.55 -22.95 7.89
CA VAL A 155 -25.39 -21.94 7.22
C VAL A 155 -25.07 -21.80 5.73
N GLY A 156 -24.01 -22.43 5.25
CA GLY A 156 -23.62 -22.41 3.84
C GLY A 156 -22.33 -23.16 3.57
N GLU A 157 -21.77 -22.96 2.38
CA GLU A 157 -20.47 -23.48 1.94
C GLU A 157 -19.68 -22.35 1.29
N HIS A 158 -18.35 -22.41 1.40
CA HIS A 158 -17.45 -21.46 0.77
C HIS A 158 -16.51 -22.18 -0.21
N PRO A 159 -16.06 -21.52 -1.30
CA PRO A 159 -15.11 -22.11 -2.26
C PRO A 159 -13.68 -22.22 -1.70
N GLY A 160 -13.37 -21.49 -0.62
CA GLY A 160 -12.09 -21.54 0.10
C GLY A 160 -12.01 -20.40 1.11
N ALA A 161 -11.57 -20.69 2.33
CA ALA A 161 -11.56 -19.70 3.42
C ALA A 161 -10.65 -18.51 3.12
N ASN A 162 -9.60 -18.73 2.33
CA ASN A 162 -8.61 -17.74 1.91
C ASN A 162 -9.20 -16.64 1.00
N ALA A 163 -10.39 -16.84 0.43
CA ALA A 163 -11.11 -15.82 -0.34
C ALA A 163 -11.82 -14.78 0.55
N PHE A 164 -11.77 -14.95 1.87
CA PHE A 164 -12.49 -14.12 2.82
C PHE A 164 -11.56 -13.42 3.80
N THR A 165 -12.00 -12.27 4.30
CA THR A 165 -11.35 -11.53 5.40
C THR A 165 -12.34 -11.33 6.55
N VAL A 166 -11.83 -11.31 7.78
CA VAL A 166 -12.64 -11.04 8.97
C VAL A 166 -13.41 -9.73 8.83
N GLY A 167 -14.73 -9.76 9.04
CA GLY A 167 -15.62 -8.60 8.90
C GLY A 167 -16.15 -8.35 7.48
N GLN A 168 -15.78 -9.18 6.51
CA GLN A 168 -16.32 -9.12 5.15
C GLN A 168 -17.81 -9.46 5.12
N ARG A 169 -18.61 -8.57 4.51
CA ARG A 169 -20.07 -8.75 4.34
C ARG A 169 -20.46 -9.37 3.00
N ARG A 170 -19.64 -9.19 1.97
CA ARG A 170 -19.86 -9.66 0.60
C ARG A 170 -18.60 -10.33 0.09
#